data_AF-A0A0D5M0I3-F1
#
_entry.id   AF-A0A0D5M0I3-F1
#
_cell.length_a   1.000
_cell.length_b   1.000
_cell.length_c   1.000
_cell.angle_alpha   90.00
_cell.angle_beta   90.00
_cell.angle_gamma   90.00
#
_symmetry.space_group_name_H-M   'P 1'
#
loop_
_entity.id
_entity.type
_entity.pdbx_description
1 polymer ?
#
loop_
_entity_poly.entity_id
_entity_poly.type
_entity_poly.pdbx_seq_one_letter_code
_entity_poly.pdbx_strand_id
1 'polypeptide(L)'
;MFLLITIATLSIAFSFLCSILEAALLSITPSYIAKQKEDNPKLHASLTRLKANIDRPLAAILTLNTIAHTVGATAVGAQAAVVFGEASIAIVSAVMTMAILILSEIIPKTIGATYWRGLSPFLPRLLNPMIMGLLPFIWMSEQITRRLGKSEHDVDLRDEIKVLARVGLEENVLDEDESRTIINMLNLHDILVSKAMTPRTVCVTVLPDMTVSAFDEQYGKAPFTRFPVMDNGEQAFGYVHKADMYHADDAKTMRELMHPIGSVDVSNNVEQVFTSMLRDHLHMRVVYDEHGTFVGLITLEDIIETILGQDIVDETDNVANLRHYAKQQWIKRVKRDDKNTKAAE
;
A
#
# COMPACT_ATOMS: atom_id res chain seq x y z
N MET A 1 -4.20 -59.10 -13.67
CA MET A 1 -5.20 -58.08 -13.27
C MET A 1 -4.83 -57.33 -12.00
N PHE A 2 -4.66 -58.02 -10.86
CA PHE A 2 -4.35 -57.38 -9.56
C PHE A 2 -3.13 -56.44 -9.64
N LEU A 3 -1.99 -56.91 -10.16
CA LEU A 3 -0.78 -56.11 -10.29
C LEU A 3 -0.98 -54.82 -11.12
N LEU A 4 -1.76 -54.90 -12.21
CA LEU A 4 -2.07 -53.76 -13.07
C LEU A 4 -2.84 -52.69 -12.30
N ILE A 5 -3.90 -53.10 -11.59
CA ILE A 5 -4.75 -52.20 -10.81
C ILE A 5 -3.93 -51.56 -9.67
N THR A 6 -3.10 -52.34 -8.99
CA THR A 6 -2.25 -51.84 -7.90
C THR A 6 -1.25 -50.79 -8.41
N ILE A 7 -0.57 -51.05 -9.53
CA ILE A 7 0.38 -50.08 -10.12
C ILE A 7 -0.35 -48.81 -10.56
N ALA A 8 -1.49 -48.95 -11.26
CA ALA A 8 -2.29 -47.81 -11.71
C ALA A 8 -2.76 -46.95 -10.52
N THR A 9 -3.28 -47.59 -9.47
CA THR A 9 -3.79 -46.90 -8.28
C THR A 9 -2.67 -46.20 -7.52
N LEU A 10 -1.51 -46.85 -7.32
CA LEU A 10 -0.37 -46.24 -6.64
C LEU A 10 0.19 -45.04 -7.41
N SER A 11 0.31 -45.16 -8.74
CA SER A 11 0.75 -44.07 -9.60
C SER A 11 -0.18 -42.85 -9.48
N ILE A 12 -1.48 -43.08 -9.64
CA ILE A 12 -2.50 -42.02 -9.53
C ILE A 12 -2.48 -41.40 -8.13
N ALA A 13 -2.46 -42.20 -7.06
CA ALA A 13 -2.51 -41.70 -5.69
C ALA A 13 -1.29 -40.81 -5.34
N PHE A 14 -0.11 -41.19 -5.81
CA PHE A 14 1.10 -40.43 -5.55
C PHE A 14 1.15 -39.12 -6.35
N SER A 15 0.71 -39.16 -7.60
CA SER A 15 0.54 -37.97 -8.42
C SER A 15 -0.53 -37.02 -7.87
N PHE A 16 -1.68 -37.56 -7.45
CA PHE A 16 -2.75 -36.83 -6.77
C PHE A 16 -2.23 -36.05 -5.57
N LEU A 17 -1.41 -36.69 -4.73
CA LEU A 17 -0.78 -36.04 -3.59
C LEU A 17 0.14 -34.89 -4.04
N CYS A 18 1.02 -35.13 -5.03
CA CYS A 18 1.91 -34.11 -5.56
C CYS A 18 1.12 -32.88 -6.04
N SER A 19 0.07 -33.09 -6.83
CA SER A 19 -0.75 -32.02 -7.39
C SER A 19 -1.56 -31.24 -6.34
N ILE A 20 -2.03 -31.88 -5.26
CA ILE A 20 -2.62 -31.16 -4.12
C ILE A 20 -1.59 -30.26 -3.44
N LEU A 21 -0.39 -30.80 -3.17
CA LEU A 21 0.65 -30.05 -2.47
C LEU A 21 1.15 -28.87 -3.31
N GLU A 22 1.25 -29.04 -4.62
CA GLU A 22 1.59 -27.98 -5.58
C GLU A 22 0.60 -26.83 -5.49
N ALA A 23 -0.69 -27.12 -5.72
CA ALA A 23 -1.73 -26.11 -5.73
C ALA A 23 -1.87 -25.42 -4.36
N ALA A 24 -1.83 -26.19 -3.27
CA ALA A 24 -1.89 -25.63 -1.92
C ALA A 24 -0.70 -24.70 -1.63
N LEU A 25 0.53 -25.07 -2.04
CA LEU A 25 1.72 -24.24 -1.86
C LEU A 25 1.64 -22.93 -2.65
N LEU A 26 1.18 -22.98 -3.89
CA LEU A 26 1.02 -21.81 -4.75
C LEU A 26 -0.03 -20.84 -4.19
N SER A 27 -1.16 -21.36 -3.69
CA SER A 27 -2.28 -20.58 -3.17
C SER A 27 -2.03 -19.91 -1.81
N ILE A 28 -0.94 -20.23 -1.10
CA ILE A 28 -0.61 -19.55 0.16
C ILE A 28 -0.23 -18.08 -0.09
N THR A 29 -0.96 -17.19 0.57
CA THR A 29 -0.75 -15.74 0.55
C THR A 29 0.29 -15.29 1.58
N PRO A 30 1.07 -14.22 1.32
CA PRO A 30 2.00 -13.64 2.30
C PRO A 30 1.34 -13.24 3.63
N SER A 31 0.13 -12.67 3.57
CA SER A 31 -0.64 -12.25 4.75
C SER A 31 -0.98 -13.42 5.68
N TYR A 32 -1.34 -14.58 5.13
CA TYR A 32 -1.56 -15.80 5.92
C TYR A 32 -0.29 -16.28 6.63
N ILE A 33 0.87 -16.26 5.94
CA ILE A 33 2.15 -16.62 6.57
C ILE A 33 2.48 -15.63 7.68
N ALA A 34 2.29 -14.33 7.44
CA ALA A 34 2.52 -13.29 8.43
C ALA A 34 1.66 -13.49 9.69
N LYS A 35 0.37 -13.82 9.51
CA LYS A 35 -0.55 -14.11 10.62
C LYS A 35 -0.05 -15.27 11.51
N GLN A 36 0.55 -16.32 10.92
CA GLN A 36 1.09 -17.43 11.71
C GLN A 36 2.28 -17.07 12.59
N LYS A 37 2.86 -15.87 12.45
CA LYS A 37 3.95 -15.42 13.33
C LYS A 37 3.51 -15.38 14.79
N GLU A 38 2.26 -14.98 15.03
CA GLU A 38 1.66 -14.91 16.37
C GLU A 38 0.99 -16.25 16.72
N ASP A 39 0.16 -16.79 15.83
CA ASP A 39 -0.65 -17.99 16.11
C ASP A 39 0.20 -19.27 16.25
N ASN A 40 1.22 -19.45 15.40
CA ASN A 40 2.05 -20.66 15.34
C ASN A 40 3.48 -20.37 14.82
N PRO A 41 4.40 -19.89 15.68
CA PRO A 41 5.73 -19.43 15.25
C PRO A 41 6.57 -20.48 14.49
N LYS A 42 6.43 -21.77 14.83
CA LYS A 42 7.12 -22.87 14.13
C LYS A 42 6.61 -23.08 12.71
N LEU A 43 5.29 -22.97 12.52
CA LEU A 43 4.67 -23.10 11.21
C LEU A 43 5.03 -21.90 10.33
N HIS A 44 5.00 -20.69 10.90
CA HIS A 44 5.49 -19.47 10.24
C HIS A 44 6.91 -19.67 9.69
N ALA A 45 7.88 -20.03 10.54
CA ALA A 45 9.27 -20.22 10.10
C ALA A 45 9.40 -21.25 8.96
N SER A 46 8.62 -22.33 9.02
CA SER A 46 8.65 -23.39 8.01
C SER A 46 8.02 -22.97 6.68
N LEU A 47 6.84 -22.34 6.71
CA LEU A 47 6.17 -21.83 5.51
C LEU A 47 6.96 -20.69 4.87
N THR A 48 7.51 -19.78 5.66
CA THR A 48 8.40 -18.72 5.18
C THR A 48 9.60 -19.30 4.44
N ARG A 49 10.24 -20.34 4.98
CA ARG A 49 11.37 -21.01 4.30
C ARG A 49 10.96 -21.64 2.97
N LEU A 50 9.78 -22.26 2.89
CA LEU A 50 9.26 -22.85 1.65
C LEU A 50 8.92 -21.78 0.61
N LYS A 51 8.27 -20.67 1.00
CA LYS A 51 7.91 -19.58 0.08
C LYS A 51 9.11 -18.74 -0.36
N ALA A 52 10.10 -18.53 0.51
CA ALA A 52 11.30 -17.76 0.18
C ALA A 52 12.13 -18.39 -0.95
N ASN A 53 12.08 -19.71 -1.11
CA ASN A 53 12.70 -20.41 -2.22
C ASN A 53 11.67 -21.36 -2.85
N ILE A 54 10.57 -20.81 -3.37
CA ILE A 54 9.44 -21.59 -3.88
C ILE A 54 9.84 -22.57 -5.01
N ASP A 55 10.91 -22.26 -5.74
CA ASP A 55 11.44 -23.11 -6.81
C ASP A 55 11.88 -24.49 -6.30
N ARG A 56 12.41 -24.60 -5.08
CA ARG A 56 12.87 -25.89 -4.51
C ARG A 56 11.72 -26.88 -4.28
N PRO A 57 10.68 -26.56 -3.48
CA PRO A 57 9.54 -27.44 -3.32
C PRO A 57 8.82 -27.68 -4.64
N LEU A 58 8.67 -26.67 -5.51
CA LEU A 58 8.03 -26.87 -6.81
C LEU A 58 8.82 -27.85 -7.70
N ALA A 59 10.13 -27.69 -7.80
CA ALA A 59 10.99 -28.62 -8.54
C ALA A 59 10.89 -30.03 -7.98
N ALA A 60 10.87 -30.20 -6.65
CA ALA A 60 10.70 -31.51 -6.01
C ALA A 60 9.34 -32.13 -6.37
N ILE A 61 8.24 -31.38 -6.23
CA ILE A 61 6.89 -31.85 -6.52
C ILE A 61 6.74 -32.21 -8.00
N LEU A 62 7.18 -31.33 -8.90
CA LEU A 62 7.05 -31.52 -10.34
C LEU A 62 7.88 -32.72 -10.84
N THR A 63 9.11 -32.86 -10.34
CA THR A 63 9.97 -34.00 -10.65
C THR A 63 9.29 -35.30 -10.22
N LEU A 64 8.78 -35.32 -8.99
CA LEU A 64 8.15 -36.50 -8.43
C LEU A 64 6.85 -36.87 -9.15
N ASN A 65 6.03 -35.87 -9.50
CA ASN A 65 4.82 -36.04 -10.29
C ASN A 65 5.14 -36.62 -11.69
N THR A 66 6.17 -36.08 -12.34
CA THR A 66 6.61 -36.53 -13.67
C THR A 66 7.12 -37.97 -13.64
N ILE A 67 7.89 -38.35 -12.61
CA ILE A 67 8.33 -39.73 -12.40
C ILE A 67 7.11 -40.64 -12.21
N ALA A 68 6.16 -40.25 -11.36
CA ALA A 68 4.94 -41.01 -11.11
C ALA A 68 4.16 -41.27 -12.41
N HIS A 69 3.94 -40.22 -13.20
CA HIS A 69 3.24 -40.32 -14.49
C HIS A 69 3.97 -41.24 -15.45
N THR A 70 5.26 -40.99 -15.68
CA THR A 70 6.03 -41.68 -16.71
C THR A 70 6.22 -43.15 -16.35
N VAL A 71 6.66 -43.43 -15.12
CA VAL A 71 6.89 -44.80 -14.65
C VAL A 71 5.56 -45.54 -14.52
N GLY A 72 4.54 -44.88 -13.98
CA GLY A 72 3.20 -45.45 -13.84
C GLY A 72 2.57 -45.80 -15.18
N ALA A 73 2.58 -44.88 -16.15
CA ALA A 73 2.07 -45.12 -17.50
C ALA A 73 2.79 -46.29 -18.17
N THR A 74 4.12 -46.28 -18.11
CA THR A 74 4.97 -47.30 -18.73
C THR A 74 4.72 -48.67 -18.10
N ALA A 75 4.65 -48.73 -16.77
CA ALA A 75 4.42 -49.97 -16.03
C ALA A 75 3.00 -50.52 -16.24
N VAL A 76 1.98 -49.65 -16.27
CA VAL A 76 0.61 -50.05 -16.61
C VAL A 76 0.52 -50.55 -18.04
N GLY A 77 1.15 -49.87 -19.00
CA GLY A 77 1.18 -50.29 -20.41
C GLY A 77 1.88 -51.65 -20.59
N ALA A 78 3.04 -51.85 -19.96
CA ALA A 78 3.75 -53.12 -19.97
C ALA A 78 2.91 -54.25 -19.36
N GLN A 79 2.25 -53.99 -18.22
CA GLN A 79 1.40 -54.99 -17.58
C GLN A 79 0.12 -55.27 -18.39
N ALA A 80 -0.42 -54.28 -19.10
CA ALA A 80 -1.56 -54.44 -19.98
C ALA A 80 -1.23 -55.38 -21.15
N ALA A 81 -0.04 -55.26 -21.74
CA ALA A 81 0.43 -56.16 -22.77
C ALA A 81 0.42 -57.62 -22.32
N VAL A 82 0.88 -57.89 -21.09
CA VAL A 82 0.91 -59.25 -20.51
C VAL A 82 -0.49 -59.79 -20.21
N VAL A 83 -1.41 -58.96 -19.72
CA VAL A 83 -2.73 -59.39 -19.24
C VAL A 83 -3.76 -59.48 -20.37
N PHE A 84 -3.70 -58.57 -21.34
CA PHE A 84 -4.73 -58.37 -22.37
C PHE A 84 -4.20 -58.47 -23.80
N GLY A 85 -2.89 -58.70 -23.98
CA GLY A 85 -2.25 -58.74 -25.30
C GLY A 85 -1.87 -57.36 -25.84
N GLU A 86 -0.99 -57.34 -26.83
CA GLU A 86 -0.40 -56.11 -27.37
C GLU A 86 -1.43 -55.16 -28.00
N ALA A 87 -2.50 -55.70 -28.58
CA ALA A 87 -3.58 -54.90 -29.18
C ALA A 87 -4.31 -53.99 -28.17
N SER A 88 -4.26 -54.32 -26.88
CA SER A 88 -4.91 -53.54 -25.82
C SER A 88 -4.11 -52.34 -25.33
N ILE A 89 -2.80 -52.27 -25.63
CA ILE A 89 -1.89 -51.26 -25.07
C ILE A 89 -2.32 -49.84 -25.41
N ALA A 90 -2.79 -49.62 -26.65
CA ALA A 90 -3.24 -48.31 -27.10
C ALA A 90 -4.47 -47.81 -26.33
N ILE A 91 -5.46 -48.69 -26.14
CA ILE A 91 -6.70 -48.36 -25.42
C ILE A 91 -6.40 -48.14 -23.94
N VAL A 92 -5.62 -49.03 -23.32
CA VAL A 92 -5.26 -48.89 -21.90
C VAL A 92 -4.43 -47.63 -21.66
N SER A 93 -3.47 -47.32 -22.54
CA SER A 93 -2.70 -46.08 -22.45
C SER A 93 -3.58 -44.85 -22.57
N ALA A 94 -4.53 -44.83 -23.52
CA ALA A 94 -5.47 -43.71 -23.67
C ALA A 94 -6.34 -43.49 -22.42
N VAL A 95 -6.88 -44.58 -21.87
CA VAL A 95 -7.68 -44.54 -20.63
C VAL A 95 -6.83 -44.08 -19.45
N MET A 96 -5.59 -44.57 -19.34
CA MET A 96 -4.66 -44.20 -18.28
C MET A 96 -4.30 -42.72 -18.34
N THR A 97 -3.98 -42.20 -19.53
CA THR A 97 -3.69 -40.77 -19.74
C THR A 97 -4.89 -39.90 -19.36
N MET A 98 -6.10 -40.28 -19.75
CA MET A 98 -7.32 -39.57 -19.34
C MET A 98 -7.51 -39.62 -17.82
N ALA A 99 -7.26 -40.77 -17.20
CA ALA A 99 -7.36 -40.95 -15.76
C ALA A 99 -6.34 -40.07 -15.01
N ILE A 100 -5.07 -40.01 -15.46
CA ILE A 100 -4.08 -39.11 -14.86
C ILE A 100 -4.52 -37.64 -14.98
N LEU A 101 -4.95 -37.23 -16.17
CA LEU A 101 -5.33 -35.84 -16.41
C LEU A 101 -6.52 -35.41 -15.52
N ILE A 102 -7.53 -36.26 -15.37
CA ILE A 102 -8.70 -35.91 -14.56
C ILE A 102 -8.43 -36.14 -13.07
N LEU A 103 -8.03 -37.36 -12.72
CA LEU A 103 -7.94 -37.80 -11.33
C LEU A 103 -6.70 -37.29 -10.63
N SER A 104 -5.57 -37.14 -11.33
CA SER A 104 -4.31 -36.75 -10.70
C SER A 104 -3.94 -35.29 -10.91
N GLU A 105 -4.36 -34.65 -12.00
CA GLU A 105 -4.02 -33.25 -12.31
C GLU A 105 -5.17 -32.29 -11.98
N ILE A 106 -6.32 -32.41 -12.65
CA ILE A 106 -7.40 -31.41 -12.55
C ILE A 106 -8.05 -31.42 -11.16
N ILE A 107 -8.67 -32.54 -10.76
CA ILE A 107 -9.39 -32.65 -9.49
C ILE A 107 -8.50 -32.28 -8.29
N PRO A 108 -7.26 -32.78 -8.19
CA PRO A 108 -6.44 -32.55 -7.00
C PRO A 108 -5.92 -31.13 -6.93
N LYS A 109 -5.62 -30.49 -8.08
CA LYS A 109 -5.26 -29.06 -8.11
C LYS A 109 -6.43 -28.18 -7.67
N THR A 110 -7.65 -28.49 -8.09
CA THR A 110 -8.85 -27.77 -7.60
C THR A 110 -8.98 -27.91 -6.09
N ILE A 111 -8.86 -29.13 -5.55
CA ILE A 111 -8.93 -29.37 -4.09
C ILE A 111 -7.83 -28.60 -3.36
N GLY A 112 -6.59 -28.69 -3.84
CA GLY A 112 -5.44 -27.99 -3.25
C GLY A 112 -5.64 -26.48 -3.22
N ALA A 113 -6.12 -25.89 -4.32
CA ALA A 113 -6.37 -24.45 -4.44
C ALA A 113 -7.60 -23.97 -3.64
N THR A 114 -8.62 -24.81 -3.44
CA THR A 114 -9.79 -24.44 -2.63
C THR A 114 -9.54 -24.61 -1.12
N TYR A 115 -8.86 -25.69 -0.71
CA TYR A 115 -8.70 -26.08 0.69
C TYR A 115 -7.28 -25.83 1.24
N TRP A 116 -6.48 -24.99 0.58
CA TRP A 116 -5.09 -24.72 0.93
C TRP A 116 -4.89 -24.31 2.40
N ARG A 117 -5.85 -23.59 3.00
CA ARG A 117 -5.76 -23.14 4.41
C ARG A 117 -5.67 -24.31 5.40
N GLY A 118 -6.42 -25.39 5.15
CA GLY A 118 -6.38 -26.60 5.97
C GLY A 118 -5.17 -27.50 5.66
N LEU A 119 -4.65 -27.42 4.44
CA LEU A 119 -3.49 -28.19 3.99
C LEU A 119 -2.15 -27.55 4.39
N SER A 120 -2.13 -26.22 4.57
CA SER A 120 -0.91 -25.45 4.85
C SER A 120 -0.09 -25.97 6.03
N PRO A 121 -0.67 -26.44 7.16
CA PRO A 121 0.12 -26.94 8.29
C PRO A 121 0.86 -28.26 7.97
N PHE A 122 0.36 -29.01 7.00
CA PHE A 122 0.93 -30.30 6.58
C PHE A 122 2.02 -30.14 5.50
N LEU A 123 2.02 -29.03 4.76
CA LEU A 123 2.98 -28.79 3.67
C LEU A 123 4.44 -28.97 4.11
N PRO A 124 4.94 -28.33 5.20
CA PRO A 124 6.34 -28.51 5.58
C PRO A 124 6.70 -29.95 5.90
N ARG A 125 5.78 -30.70 6.50
CA ARG A 125 6.01 -32.09 6.90
C ARG A 125 6.13 -33.01 5.69
N LEU A 126 5.36 -32.75 4.63
CA LEU A 126 5.35 -33.56 3.42
C LEU A 126 6.42 -33.12 2.41
N LEU A 127 6.64 -31.82 2.26
CA LEU A 127 7.57 -31.26 1.28
C LEU A 127 9.03 -31.37 1.70
N ASN A 128 9.36 -31.21 2.98
CA ASN A 128 10.78 -31.26 3.41
C ASN A 128 11.45 -32.62 3.10
N PRO A 129 10.81 -33.78 3.36
CA PRO A 129 11.35 -35.07 2.93
C PRO A 129 11.46 -35.20 1.41
N MET A 130 10.46 -34.73 0.65
CA MET A 130 10.49 -34.73 -0.81
C MET A 130 11.68 -33.93 -1.35
N ILE A 131 11.90 -32.72 -0.82
CA ILE A 131 13.03 -31.87 -1.15
C ILE A 131 14.35 -32.60 -0.85
N MET A 132 14.48 -33.18 0.36
CA MET A 132 15.69 -33.88 0.78
C MET A 132 16.01 -35.08 -0.13
N GLY A 133 15.00 -35.86 -0.50
CA GLY A 133 15.16 -37.00 -1.41
C GLY A 133 15.51 -36.63 -2.85
N LEU A 134 15.08 -35.45 -3.31
CA LEU A 134 15.25 -34.99 -4.69
C LEU A 134 16.31 -33.90 -4.84
N LEU A 135 17.12 -33.64 -3.80
CA LEU A 135 18.24 -32.68 -3.81
C LEU A 135 19.11 -32.73 -5.08
N PRO A 136 19.56 -33.88 -5.62
CA PRO A 136 20.39 -33.87 -6.82
C PRO A 136 19.67 -33.30 -8.05
N PHE A 137 18.38 -33.55 -8.20
CA PHE A 137 17.57 -33.00 -9.30
C PHE A 137 17.29 -31.51 -9.10
N ILE A 138 17.02 -31.09 -7.84
CA ILE A 138 16.81 -29.68 -7.49
C ILE A 138 18.08 -28.87 -7.78
N TRP A 139 19.26 -29.38 -7.40
CA TRP A 139 20.54 -28.73 -7.68
C TRP A 139 20.75 -28.50 -9.19
N MET A 140 20.41 -29.49 -10.00
CA MET A 140 20.47 -29.38 -11.47
C MET A 140 19.50 -28.31 -11.99
N SER A 141 18.26 -28.29 -11.48
CA SER A 141 17.25 -27.29 -11.83
C SER A 141 17.66 -25.86 -11.44
N GLU A 142 18.24 -25.68 -10.25
CA GLU A 142 18.78 -24.39 -9.79
C GLU A 142 19.89 -23.88 -10.69
N GLN A 143 20.77 -24.76 -11.16
CA GLN A 143 21.88 -24.37 -12.04
C GLN A 143 21.39 -23.89 -13.41
N ILE A 144 20.31 -24.48 -13.93
CA ILE A 144 19.65 -24.04 -15.15
C ILE A 144 18.98 -22.68 -14.90
N THR A 145 18.20 -22.57 -13.84
CA THR A 145 17.44 -21.35 -13.49
C THR A 145 18.37 -20.16 -13.26
N ARG A 146 19.49 -20.34 -12.55
CA ARG A 146 20.49 -19.29 -12.30
C ARG A 146 21.15 -18.75 -13.57
N ARG A 147 21.16 -19.53 -14.65
CA ARG A 147 21.68 -19.09 -15.96
C ARG A 147 20.62 -18.41 -16.83
N LEU A 148 19.34 -18.58 -16.50
CA LEU A 148 18.21 -18.04 -17.26
C LEU A 148 17.56 -16.82 -16.58
N GLY A 149 17.65 -16.68 -15.25
CA GLY A 149 16.93 -15.66 -14.48
C GLY A 149 17.83 -14.71 -13.69
N LYS A 150 17.59 -13.40 -13.86
CA LYS A 150 17.88 -12.38 -12.83
C LYS A 150 16.66 -12.30 -11.92
N SER A 151 16.85 -12.51 -10.62
CA SER A 151 15.81 -12.28 -9.62
C SER A 151 15.66 -10.77 -9.38
N GLU A 152 14.79 -10.11 -10.13
CA GLU A 152 14.27 -8.78 -9.79
C GLU A 152 13.00 -8.99 -8.96
N HIS A 153 13.10 -8.79 -7.64
CA HIS A 153 11.92 -8.54 -6.79
C HIS A 153 12.35 -7.46 -5.79
N ASP A 154 12.43 -6.22 -6.28
CA ASP A 154 12.31 -5.04 -5.42
C ASP A 154 10.96 -4.44 -5.77
N VAL A 155 9.89 -5.13 -5.36
CA VAL A 155 8.53 -4.62 -5.54
C VAL A 155 8.30 -3.63 -4.41
N ASP A 156 7.99 -2.37 -4.75
CA ASP A 156 7.65 -1.37 -3.76
C ASP A 156 6.34 -1.76 -3.06
N LEU A 157 6.47 -2.21 -1.81
CA LEU A 157 5.34 -2.65 -1.00
C LEU A 157 4.30 -1.53 -0.80
N ARG A 158 4.69 -0.25 -0.81
CA ARG A 158 3.73 0.85 -0.70
C ARG A 158 2.83 0.90 -1.92
N ASP A 159 3.37 0.66 -3.11
CA ASP A 159 2.58 0.62 -4.34
C ASP A 159 1.68 -0.61 -4.40
N GLU A 160 2.11 -1.77 -3.88
CA GLU A 160 1.21 -2.93 -3.71
C GLU A 160 0.02 -2.60 -2.80
N ILE A 161 0.24 -1.91 -1.68
CA ILE A 161 -0.86 -1.52 -0.78
C ILE A 161 -1.84 -0.56 -1.47
N LYS A 162 -1.34 0.39 -2.26
CA LYS A 162 -2.20 1.29 -3.05
C LYS A 162 -3.03 0.51 -4.07
N VAL A 163 -2.45 -0.49 -4.73
CA VAL A 163 -3.17 -1.37 -5.65
C VAL A 163 -4.23 -2.18 -4.92
N LEU A 164 -3.91 -2.74 -3.75
CA LEU A 164 -4.88 -3.47 -2.93
C LEU A 164 -6.06 -2.59 -2.48
N ALA A 165 -5.82 -1.32 -2.14
CA ALA A 165 -6.91 -0.39 -1.83
C ALA A 165 -7.85 -0.18 -3.04
N ARG A 166 -7.30 -0.04 -4.25
CA ARG A 166 -8.09 0.06 -5.49
C ARG A 166 -8.87 -1.21 -5.80
N VAL A 167 -8.26 -2.38 -5.64
CA VAL A 167 -8.95 -3.67 -5.79
C VAL A 167 -10.09 -3.79 -4.76
N GLY A 168 -9.87 -3.32 -3.53
CA GLY A 168 -10.90 -3.26 -2.49
C GLY A 168 -12.09 -2.39 -2.91
N LEU A 169 -11.85 -1.26 -3.58
CA LEU A 169 -12.90 -0.41 -4.15
C LEU A 169 -13.65 -1.12 -5.29
N GLU A 170 -12.94 -1.74 -6.23
CA GLU A 170 -13.53 -2.46 -7.37
C GLU A 170 -14.43 -3.62 -6.91
N GLU A 171 -14.02 -4.33 -5.86
CA GLU A 171 -14.76 -5.44 -5.28
C GLU A 171 -15.84 -4.99 -4.27
N ASN A 172 -16.10 -3.68 -4.13
CA ASN A 172 -17.04 -3.08 -3.16
C ASN A 172 -16.77 -3.48 -1.69
N VAL A 173 -15.51 -3.76 -1.36
CA VAL A 173 -15.04 -4.01 0.02
C VAL A 173 -14.72 -2.69 0.73
N LEU A 174 -14.23 -1.70 -0.01
CA LEU A 174 -13.97 -0.34 0.44
C LEU A 174 -14.83 0.65 -0.34
N ASP A 175 -15.20 1.76 0.28
CA ASP A 175 -15.81 2.88 -0.42
C ASP A 175 -14.75 3.82 -1.06
N GLU A 176 -15.22 4.78 -1.86
CA GLU A 176 -14.34 5.72 -2.56
C GLU A 176 -13.52 6.59 -1.60
N ASP A 177 -14.09 6.98 -0.46
CA ASP A 177 -13.46 7.87 0.51
C ASP A 177 -12.40 7.12 1.34
N GLU A 178 -12.68 5.87 1.73
CA GLU A 178 -11.74 4.96 2.39
C GLU A 178 -10.55 4.67 1.47
N SER A 179 -10.80 4.25 0.23
CA SER A 179 -9.73 3.96 -0.72
C SER A 179 -8.88 5.20 -1.00
N ARG A 180 -9.50 6.38 -1.14
CA ARG A 180 -8.80 7.65 -1.33
C ARG A 180 -7.93 8.00 -0.12
N THR A 181 -8.49 7.90 1.08
CA THR A 181 -7.80 8.20 2.34
C THR A 181 -6.57 7.31 2.51
N ILE A 182 -6.69 6.00 2.27
CA ILE A 182 -5.56 5.06 2.34
C ILE A 182 -4.44 5.46 1.37
N ILE A 183 -4.79 5.74 0.11
CA ILE A 183 -3.82 6.11 -0.93
C ILE A 183 -3.14 7.45 -0.59
N ASN A 184 -3.90 8.45 -0.18
CA ASN A 184 -3.38 9.77 0.17
C ASN A 184 -2.46 9.70 1.39
N MET A 185 -2.83 8.92 2.42
CA MET A 185 -1.98 8.70 3.59
C MET A 185 -0.64 8.06 3.20
N LEU A 186 -0.64 7.07 2.30
CA LEU A 186 0.58 6.47 1.78
C LEU A 186 1.43 7.45 0.95
N ASN A 187 0.81 8.40 0.26
CA ASN A 187 1.48 9.42 -0.55
C ASN A 187 1.90 10.66 0.26
N LEU A 188 1.50 10.78 1.53
CA LEU A 188 1.75 11.99 2.33
C LEU A 188 3.25 12.33 2.40
N HIS A 189 4.09 11.29 2.48
CA HIS A 189 5.56 11.34 2.47
C HIS A 189 6.20 11.85 1.16
N ASP A 190 5.41 12.02 0.09
CA ASP A 190 5.82 12.61 -1.19
C ASP A 190 5.23 14.01 -1.41
N ILE A 191 4.24 14.42 -0.61
CA ILE A 191 3.58 15.72 -0.73
C ILE A 191 4.39 16.78 0.02
N LEU A 192 4.91 17.76 -0.72
CA LEU A 192 5.61 18.91 -0.15
C LEU A 192 4.63 19.91 0.48
N VAL A 193 5.09 20.64 1.49
CA VAL A 193 4.33 21.73 2.14
C VAL A 193 3.85 22.77 1.12
N SER A 194 4.66 23.11 0.10
CA SER A 194 4.23 23.97 -1.03
C SER A 194 2.90 23.56 -1.67
N LYS A 195 2.57 22.26 -1.65
CA LYS A 195 1.37 21.67 -2.25
C LYS A 195 0.23 21.47 -1.26
N ALA A 196 0.38 21.85 0.01
CA ALA A 196 -0.66 21.74 1.03
C ALA A 196 -0.95 23.08 1.73
N MET A 197 0.05 23.97 1.83
CA MET A 197 -0.06 25.23 2.57
C MET A 197 -1.10 26.20 2.02
N THR A 198 -1.61 27.06 2.89
CA THR A 198 -2.35 28.28 2.56
C THR A 198 -1.37 29.38 2.14
N PRO A 199 -1.44 29.89 0.89
CA PRO A 199 -0.48 30.88 0.36
C PRO A 199 -0.57 32.24 1.06
N ARG A 200 0.57 32.94 1.20
CA ARG A 200 0.67 34.28 1.81
C ARG A 200 -0.36 35.29 1.28
N THR A 201 -0.73 35.20 0.01
CA THR A 201 -1.66 36.14 -0.65
C THR A 201 -3.09 36.10 -0.08
N VAL A 202 -3.45 35.03 0.63
CA VAL A 202 -4.76 34.85 1.27
C VAL A 202 -4.64 34.69 2.78
N CYS A 203 -3.44 34.80 3.34
CA CYS A 203 -3.22 34.84 4.78
C CYS A 203 -3.60 36.20 5.34
N VAL A 204 -4.18 36.21 6.54
CA VAL A 204 -4.40 37.42 7.33
C VAL A 204 -3.47 37.41 8.53
N THR A 205 -2.71 38.49 8.70
CA THR A 205 -1.75 38.66 9.79
C THR A 205 -2.07 39.93 10.57
N VAL A 206 -1.60 39.99 11.82
CA VAL A 206 -1.80 41.16 12.68
C VAL A 206 -0.48 41.74 13.14
N LEU A 207 -0.48 43.05 13.38
CA LEU A 207 0.69 43.77 13.86
C LEU A 207 0.90 43.52 15.37
N PRO A 208 2.16 43.49 15.84
CA PRO A 208 2.45 43.21 17.25
C PRO A 208 1.93 44.28 18.21
N ASP A 209 1.87 45.54 17.77
CA ASP A 209 1.43 46.72 18.52
C ASP A 209 -0.07 47.01 18.38
N MET A 210 -0.80 46.23 17.56
CA MET A 210 -2.25 46.31 17.46
C MET A 210 -2.89 45.98 18.83
N THR A 211 -3.82 46.83 19.27
CA THR A 211 -4.56 46.61 20.52
C THR A 211 -5.73 45.66 20.32
N VAL A 212 -6.24 45.06 21.40
CA VAL A 212 -7.44 44.20 21.37
C VAL A 212 -8.64 44.94 20.78
N SER A 213 -8.87 46.19 21.19
CA SER A 213 -9.96 47.01 20.64
C SER A 213 -9.85 47.20 19.12
N ALA A 214 -8.65 47.49 18.60
CA ALA A 214 -8.42 47.63 17.17
C ALA A 214 -8.54 46.30 16.42
N PHE A 215 -8.11 45.20 17.05
CA PHE A 215 -8.28 43.86 16.51
C PHE A 215 -9.75 43.49 16.34
N ASP A 216 -10.58 43.73 17.37
CA ASP A 216 -12.01 43.39 17.31
C ASP A 216 -12.78 44.23 16.29
N GLU A 217 -12.44 45.52 16.16
CA GLU A 217 -13.02 46.39 15.14
C GLU A 217 -12.71 45.89 13.71
N GLN A 218 -11.46 45.45 13.47
CA GLN A 218 -11.00 45.06 12.14
C GLN A 218 -11.29 43.59 11.79
N TYR A 219 -11.10 42.67 12.74
CA TYR A 219 -11.08 41.22 12.54
C TYR A 219 -12.12 40.48 13.37
N GLY A 220 -12.91 41.15 14.22
CA GLY A 220 -13.95 40.50 15.03
C GLY A 220 -14.97 39.68 14.21
N LYS A 221 -15.19 40.05 12.94
CA LYS A 221 -16.06 39.33 11.99
C LYS A 221 -15.32 38.40 11.03
N ALA A 222 -13.99 38.32 11.10
CA ALA A 222 -13.22 37.41 10.26
C ALA A 222 -13.50 35.94 10.65
N PRO A 223 -13.54 35.01 9.67
CA PRO A 223 -13.81 33.59 9.91
C PRO A 223 -12.62 32.85 10.54
N PHE A 224 -11.45 33.48 10.60
CA PHE A 224 -10.25 32.83 11.11
C PHE A 224 -10.20 32.78 12.64
N THR A 225 -9.74 31.64 13.16
CA THR A 225 -9.59 31.41 14.60
C THR A 225 -8.21 31.83 15.13
N ARG A 226 -7.17 31.77 14.28
CA ARG A 226 -5.77 32.05 14.65
C ARG A 226 -5.15 33.02 13.64
N PHE A 227 -4.43 34.02 14.15
CA PHE A 227 -3.80 35.06 13.34
C PHE A 227 -2.30 35.14 13.65
N PRO A 228 -1.40 34.95 12.67
CA PRO A 228 0.01 35.17 12.86
C PRO A 228 0.31 36.63 13.22
N VAL A 229 1.11 36.83 14.26
CA VAL A 229 1.62 38.16 14.66
C VAL A 229 2.94 38.39 13.94
N MET A 230 2.98 39.39 13.06
CA MET A 230 4.12 39.64 12.18
C MET A 230 4.49 41.12 12.11
N ASP A 231 5.78 41.41 11.95
CA ASP A 231 6.25 42.73 11.53
C ASP A 231 6.24 42.79 10.00
N ASN A 232 5.42 43.68 9.43
CA ASN A 232 5.30 43.90 7.98
C ASN A 232 5.09 42.64 7.11
N GLY A 233 4.62 41.55 7.71
CA GLY A 233 4.34 40.29 7.02
C GLY A 233 5.57 39.50 6.57
N GLU A 234 6.74 39.72 7.17
CA GLU A 234 7.97 38.97 6.86
C GLU A 234 8.31 37.96 7.96
N GLN A 235 8.48 38.43 9.21
CA GLN A 235 8.86 37.58 10.32
C GLN A 235 7.70 37.35 11.28
N ALA A 236 7.45 36.08 11.63
CA ALA A 236 6.48 35.71 12.65
C ALA A 236 7.11 35.77 14.05
N PHE A 237 6.44 36.47 14.98
CA PHE A 237 6.79 36.44 16.40
C PHE A 237 5.98 35.39 17.18
N GLY A 238 4.78 35.08 16.70
CA GLY A 238 3.81 34.22 17.36
C GLY A 238 2.50 34.18 16.60
N TYR A 239 1.45 33.67 17.23
CA TYR A 239 0.07 33.84 16.78
C TYR A 239 -0.83 34.21 17.94
N VAL A 240 -1.94 34.87 17.67
CA VAL A 240 -3.01 35.10 18.64
C VAL A 240 -4.22 34.24 18.31
N HIS A 241 -4.90 33.72 19.33
CA HIS A 241 -6.20 33.08 19.16
C HIS A 241 -7.29 34.15 19.31
N LYS A 242 -8.26 34.15 18.41
CA LYS A 242 -9.41 35.08 18.50
C LYS A 242 -10.16 34.98 19.83
N ALA A 243 -10.12 33.80 20.47
CA ALA A 243 -10.79 33.55 21.73
C ALA A 243 -10.11 34.24 22.92
N ASP A 244 -8.79 34.50 22.82
CA ASP A 244 -8.03 35.17 23.87
C ASP A 244 -8.43 36.65 24.01
N MET A 245 -9.04 37.23 22.96
CA MET A 245 -9.49 38.62 22.93
C MET A 245 -10.71 38.84 23.84
N TYR A 246 -11.63 37.87 23.94
CA TYR A 246 -12.91 38.05 24.65
C TYR A 246 -12.79 38.41 26.13
N HIS A 247 -11.68 38.08 26.77
CA HIS A 247 -11.45 38.35 28.21
C HIS A 247 -10.22 39.25 28.44
N ALA A 248 -9.60 39.74 27.37
CA ALA A 248 -8.45 40.62 27.46
C ALA A 248 -8.90 42.07 27.68
N ASP A 249 -8.01 42.88 28.26
CA ASP A 249 -8.20 44.32 28.35
C ASP A 249 -8.01 44.94 26.96
N ASP A 250 -8.92 45.81 26.54
CA ASP A 250 -8.93 46.52 25.25
C ASP A 250 -7.59 47.18 24.90
N ALA A 251 -6.83 47.61 25.92
CA ALA A 251 -5.54 48.27 25.75
C ALA A 251 -4.36 47.31 25.55
N LYS A 252 -4.51 46.01 25.83
CA LYS A 252 -3.44 45.03 25.62
C LYS A 252 -3.10 44.91 24.14
N THR A 253 -1.83 44.65 23.86
CA THR A 253 -1.34 44.46 22.49
C THR A 253 -1.31 42.99 22.07
N MET A 254 -1.35 42.72 20.76
CA MET A 254 -1.20 41.36 20.23
C MET A 254 0.10 40.71 20.68
N ARG A 255 1.17 41.49 20.87
CA ARG A 255 2.46 41.02 21.41
C ARG A 255 2.34 40.47 22.83
N GLU A 256 1.42 40.96 23.66
CA GLU A 256 1.21 40.47 25.02
C GLU A 256 0.35 39.21 25.08
N LEU A 257 -0.48 38.97 24.06
CA LEU A 257 -1.41 37.85 23.98
C LEU A 257 -0.93 36.71 23.07
N MET A 258 0.23 36.87 22.41
CA MET A 258 0.69 35.89 21.44
C MET A 258 1.22 34.62 22.08
N HIS A 259 0.92 33.50 21.43
CA HIS A 259 1.47 32.18 21.69
C HIS A 259 2.65 31.91 20.74
N PRO A 260 3.58 31.01 21.12
CA PRO A 260 4.67 30.59 20.25
C PRO A 260 4.16 30.01 18.94
N ILE A 261 4.84 30.32 17.83
CA ILE A 261 4.58 29.74 16.51
C ILE A 261 5.83 29.03 15.98
N GLY A 262 5.64 27.84 15.40
CA GLY A 262 6.71 27.11 14.74
C GLY A 262 6.85 27.53 13.27
N SER A 263 8.04 27.35 12.71
CA SER A 263 8.30 27.49 11.27
C SER A 263 8.64 26.14 10.62
N VAL A 264 8.41 26.06 9.31
CA VAL A 264 8.83 24.96 8.44
C VAL A 264 9.30 25.50 7.09
N ASP A 265 10.09 24.70 6.39
CA ASP A 265 10.53 25.00 5.04
C ASP A 265 9.49 24.52 4.01
N VAL A 266 9.32 25.28 2.93
CA VAL A 266 8.38 24.99 1.85
C VAL A 266 8.66 23.65 1.13
N SER A 267 9.91 23.19 1.18
CA SER A 267 10.39 21.90 0.65
C SER A 267 10.25 20.74 1.64
N ASN A 268 9.84 20.99 2.88
CA ASN A 268 9.57 19.90 3.82
C ASN A 268 8.39 19.05 3.35
N ASN A 269 8.39 17.79 3.77
CA ASN A 269 7.29 16.89 3.50
C ASN A 269 6.15 17.06 4.53
N VAL A 270 4.90 16.96 4.07
CA VAL A 270 3.69 17.10 4.89
C VAL A 270 3.63 16.09 6.05
N GLU A 271 4.03 14.83 5.87
CA GLU A 271 4.08 13.82 6.94
C GLU A 271 5.04 14.23 8.07
N GLN A 272 6.21 14.77 7.72
CA GLN A 272 7.19 15.25 8.69
C GLN A 272 6.65 16.46 9.45
N VAL A 273 6.02 17.40 8.74
CA VAL A 273 5.39 18.57 9.36
C VAL A 273 4.25 18.14 10.28
N PHE A 274 3.39 17.22 9.84
CA PHE A 274 2.30 16.67 10.64
C PHE A 274 2.81 16.08 11.95
N THR A 275 3.82 15.21 11.87
CA THR A 275 4.46 14.59 13.04
C THR A 275 5.03 15.64 14.00
N SER A 276 5.69 16.68 13.46
CA SER A 276 6.23 17.77 14.26
C SER A 276 5.16 18.63 14.93
N MET A 277 4.03 18.87 14.25
CA MET A 277 2.90 19.63 14.79
C MET A 277 2.20 18.88 15.92
N LEU A 278 2.00 17.57 15.77
CA LEU A 278 1.45 16.72 16.83
C LEU A 278 2.35 16.67 18.06
N ARG A 279 3.67 16.53 17.87
CA ARG A 279 4.65 16.48 18.96
C ARG A 279 4.72 17.80 19.72
N ASP A 280 4.69 18.91 18.99
CA ASP A 280 4.85 20.24 19.58
C ASP A 280 3.50 20.82 20.07
N HIS A 281 2.38 20.09 19.87
CA HIS A 281 1.01 20.51 20.17
C HIS A 281 0.62 21.84 19.51
N LEU A 282 1.12 22.08 18.29
CA LEU A 282 0.86 23.30 17.53
C LEU A 282 -0.09 22.99 16.35
N HIS A 283 -1.14 23.79 16.22
CA HIS A 283 -2.14 23.66 15.13
C HIS A 283 -1.80 24.50 13.89
N MET A 284 -0.79 25.35 13.95
CA MET A 284 -0.39 26.23 12.86
C MET A 284 1.13 26.41 12.85
N ARG A 285 1.72 26.43 11.65
CA ARG A 285 3.10 26.84 11.42
C ARG A 285 3.19 27.82 10.26
N VAL A 286 4.18 28.69 10.33
CA VAL A 286 4.54 29.58 9.22
C VAL A 286 5.51 28.88 8.29
N VAL A 287 5.36 29.11 6.99
CA VAL A 287 6.15 28.48 5.93
C VAL A 287 7.06 29.52 5.31
N TYR A 288 8.35 29.17 5.24
CA TYR A 288 9.40 29.97 4.62
C TYR A 288 10.01 29.25 3.43
N ASP A 289 10.52 30.00 2.45
CA ASP A 289 11.37 29.47 1.38
C ASP A 289 12.84 29.41 1.80
N GLU A 290 13.71 28.90 0.90
CA GLU A 290 15.15 28.82 1.13
C GLU A 290 15.84 30.18 1.37
N HIS A 291 15.18 31.29 1.06
CA HIS A 291 15.66 32.64 1.25
C HIS A 291 15.15 33.27 2.55
N GLY A 292 14.35 32.54 3.34
CA GLY A 292 13.73 33.06 4.56
C GLY A 292 12.54 33.98 4.29
N THR A 293 11.97 33.95 3.09
CA THR A 293 10.78 34.73 2.73
C THR A 293 9.54 34.00 3.19
N PHE A 294 8.62 34.72 3.85
CA PHE A 294 7.31 34.17 4.20
C PHE A 294 6.50 33.87 2.92
N VAL A 295 6.12 32.60 2.74
CA VAL A 295 5.37 32.13 1.56
C VAL A 295 3.96 31.66 1.89
N GLY A 296 3.64 31.38 3.15
CA GLY A 296 2.32 30.93 3.57
C GLY A 296 2.29 30.34 4.97
N LEU A 297 1.14 29.77 5.34
CA LEU A 297 0.96 29.02 6.59
C LEU A 297 0.47 27.62 6.28
N ILE A 298 0.76 26.67 7.17
CA ILE A 298 0.20 25.33 7.14
C ILE A 298 -0.46 25.03 8.48
N THR A 299 -1.70 24.55 8.43
CA THR A 299 -2.46 24.18 9.61
C THR A 299 -2.68 22.67 9.69
N LEU A 300 -3.16 22.20 10.84
CA LEU A 300 -3.53 20.80 11.01
C LEU A 300 -4.72 20.45 10.09
N GLU A 301 -5.64 21.39 9.90
CA GLU A 301 -6.77 21.24 8.98
C GLU A 301 -6.28 21.00 7.53
N ASP A 302 -5.35 21.81 7.02
CA ASP A 302 -4.76 21.64 5.66
C ASP A 302 -4.17 20.22 5.44
N ILE A 303 -3.56 19.66 6.50
CA ILE A 303 -2.96 18.32 6.46
C ILE A 303 -4.04 17.24 6.42
N ILE A 304 -5.10 17.38 7.23
CA ILE A 304 -6.22 16.43 7.26
C ILE A 304 -6.97 16.48 5.93
N GLU A 305 -7.21 17.67 5.37
CA GLU A 305 -7.79 17.84 4.03
C GLU A 305 -6.96 17.13 2.96
N THR A 306 -5.62 17.21 3.06
CA THR A 306 -4.72 16.50 2.14
C THR A 306 -4.88 14.98 2.24
N ILE A 307 -5.12 14.45 3.45
CA ILE A 307 -5.35 13.02 3.69
C ILE A 307 -6.73 12.61 3.15
N LEU A 308 -7.79 13.35 3.49
CA LEU A 308 -9.16 13.06 3.05
C LEU A 308 -9.35 13.33 1.54
N GLY A 309 -8.54 14.21 0.95
CA GLY A 309 -8.69 14.67 -0.42
C GLY A 309 -9.98 15.47 -0.64
N GLN A 310 -10.47 16.14 0.41
CA GLN A 310 -11.66 16.99 0.41
C GLN A 310 -11.43 18.17 1.38
N ASP A 311 -12.03 19.31 1.09
CA ASP A 311 -11.93 20.52 1.93
C ASP A 311 -12.82 20.37 3.18
N ILE A 312 -12.35 20.81 4.34
CA ILE A 312 -13.12 20.88 5.58
C ILE A 312 -13.68 22.29 5.68
N VAL A 313 -14.95 22.45 5.31
CA VAL A 313 -15.62 23.76 5.28
C VAL A 313 -16.34 24.02 6.59
N ASP A 314 -15.97 25.09 7.28
CA ASP A 314 -16.65 25.55 8.49
C ASP A 314 -17.92 26.35 8.16
N GLU A 315 -18.88 26.43 9.09
CA GLU A 315 -20.14 27.17 8.87
C GLU A 315 -19.93 28.67 8.65
N THR A 316 -18.79 29.20 9.10
CA THR A 316 -18.43 30.61 8.96
C THR A 316 -17.62 30.93 7.70
N ASP A 317 -17.20 29.90 6.94
CA ASP A 317 -16.35 30.09 5.78
C ASP A 317 -17.11 30.63 4.57
N ASN A 318 -16.58 31.72 4.02
CA ASN A 318 -17.09 32.29 2.76
C ASN A 318 -16.46 31.64 1.52
N VAL A 319 -15.37 30.89 1.69
CA VAL A 319 -14.58 30.30 0.61
C VAL A 319 -14.16 28.90 1.02
N ALA A 320 -14.67 27.88 0.32
CA ALA A 320 -14.37 26.48 0.63
C ALA A 320 -12.88 26.09 0.46
N ASN A 321 -12.17 26.71 -0.51
CA ASN A 321 -10.77 26.40 -0.77
C ASN A 321 -9.94 27.67 -0.99
N LEU A 322 -9.19 28.06 0.03
CA LEU A 322 -8.35 29.27 0.02
C LEU A 322 -7.21 29.18 -1.02
N ARG A 323 -6.70 27.98 -1.30
CA ARG A 323 -5.63 27.77 -2.28
C ARG A 323 -6.12 27.99 -3.71
N HIS A 324 -7.29 27.44 -4.04
CA HIS A 324 -7.93 27.65 -5.33
C HIS A 324 -8.32 29.13 -5.52
N TYR A 325 -8.83 29.77 -4.46
CA TYR A 325 -9.13 31.19 -4.46
C TYR A 325 -7.88 32.06 -4.71
N ALA A 326 -6.75 31.75 -4.06
CA ALA A 326 -5.47 32.43 -4.28
C ALA A 326 -5.03 32.32 -5.75
N LYS A 327 -5.14 31.13 -6.35
CA LYS A 327 -4.83 30.91 -7.78
C LYS A 327 -5.72 31.75 -8.70
N GLN A 328 -7.02 31.82 -8.42
CA GLN A 328 -7.95 32.66 -9.20
C GLN A 328 -7.62 34.15 -9.10
N GLN A 329 -7.27 34.63 -7.90
CA GLN A 329 -6.86 36.02 -7.70
C GLN A 329 -5.59 36.36 -8.48
N TRP A 330 -4.61 35.45 -8.49
CA TRP A 330 -3.39 35.61 -9.30
C TRP A 330 -3.71 35.70 -10.80
N ILE A 331 -4.53 34.79 -11.34
CA ILE A 331 -4.93 34.83 -12.76
C ILE A 331 -5.65 36.14 -13.11
N LYS A 332 -6.50 36.66 -12.22
CA LYS A 332 -7.18 37.94 -12.42
C LYS A 332 -6.21 39.11 -12.47
N ARG A 333 -5.19 39.12 -11.61
CA ARG A 333 -4.13 40.16 -11.60
C ARG A 333 -3.35 40.15 -12.90
N VAL A 334 -2.85 38.99 -13.33
CA VAL A 334 -2.10 38.85 -14.60
C VAL A 334 -2.91 39.34 -15.79
N LYS A 335 -4.19 38.94 -15.89
CA LYS A 335 -5.09 39.41 -16.97
C LYS A 335 -5.35 40.91 -16.94
N ARG A 336 -5.37 41.53 -15.76
CA ARG A 336 -5.55 42.97 -15.61
C ARG A 336 -4.31 43.72 -16.08
N ASP A 337 -3.14 43.21 -15.71
CA ASP A 337 -1.87 43.82 -16.08
C ASP A 337 -1.65 43.71 -17.60
N ASP A 338 -1.93 42.55 -18.22
CA ASP A 338 -1.92 42.37 -19.69
C ASP A 338 -2.86 43.35 -20.43
N LYS A 339 -4.06 43.62 -19.86
CA LYS A 339 -5.01 44.58 -20.44
C LYS A 339 -4.51 46.01 -20.32
N ASN A 340 -3.87 46.36 -19.20
CA ASN A 340 -3.30 47.69 -18.99
C ASN A 340 -2.09 47.93 -19.91
N THR A 341 -1.26 46.92 -20.16
CA THR A 341 -0.15 47.00 -21.13
C THR A 341 -0.68 47.23 -22.55
N LYS A 342 -1.74 46.51 -22.97
CA LYS A 342 -2.36 46.68 -24.30
C LYS A 342 -3.16 47.97 -24.50
N ALA A 343 -3.54 48.64 -23.42
CA ALA A 343 -4.24 49.93 -23.47
C ALA A 343 -3.27 51.13 -23.43
N ALA A 344 -1.99 50.88 -23.11
CA ALA A 344 -0.92 51.87 -23.10
C ALA A 344 -0.10 51.88 -24.41
N GLU A 345 -0.32 50.89 -25.28
CA GLU A 345 0.10 50.86 -26.69
C GLU A 345 -1.02 51.41 -27.59
#